data_AF-R9M850-F1
#
_entry.id   AF-R9M850-F1
#
_cell.length_a   1.000
_cell.length_b   1.000
_cell.length_c   1.000
_cell.angle_alpha   90.00
_cell.angle_beta   90.00
_cell.angle_gamma   90.00
#
_symmetry.space_group_name_H-M   'P 1'
#
loop_
_entity.id
_entity.type
_entity.pdbx_description
1 polymer ?
#
loop_
_entity_poly.entity_id
_entity_poly.type
_entity_poly.pdbx_seq_one_letter_code
_entity_poly.pdbx_strand_id
1 'polypeptide(L)'
;MISLHEIDFSNRNFWVGFIATSFPTALEEETDMSLTELMIENGMCDTSWWDNFTKYYDGVLEESDGYVDEPETIICEFVPTQILKIEFHPGDTVYYINDKQIACTGGHYNIQVIPFKELLNSIKDRQIFLLLLPLAVIDSPDKDEATQIISNVLQGIFDKRLCGQYANCIVNGLMSE
;
A
#
# COMPACT_ATOMS: atom_id res chain seq x y z
N MET A 1 -3.17 -7.64 16.19
CA MET A 1 -2.00 -8.26 15.53
C MET A 1 -2.50 -9.33 14.60
N ILE A 2 -2.17 -9.20 13.32
CA ILE A 2 -2.70 -10.00 12.23
C ILE A 2 -1.55 -10.77 11.61
N SER A 3 -1.81 -12.01 11.22
CA SER A 3 -0.85 -12.84 10.50
C SER A 3 -0.92 -12.60 8.99
N LEU A 4 0.18 -12.85 8.28
CA LEU A 4 0.20 -12.77 6.82
C LEU A 4 -0.82 -13.72 6.16
N HIS A 5 -1.20 -14.82 6.81
CA HIS A 5 -2.22 -15.73 6.27
C HIS A 5 -3.63 -15.14 6.25
N GLU A 6 -3.93 -14.19 7.14
CA GLU A 6 -5.24 -13.52 7.21
C GLU A 6 -5.42 -12.45 6.14
N ILE A 7 -4.33 -12.01 5.52
CA ILE A 7 -4.32 -11.02 4.44
C ILE A 7 -3.88 -11.63 3.11
N ASP A 8 -4.15 -12.92 2.89
CA ASP A 8 -3.91 -13.55 1.60
C ASP A 8 -4.63 -12.78 0.47
N PHE A 9 -4.20 -12.94 -0.78
CA PHE A 9 -4.78 -12.24 -1.93
C PHE A 9 -6.28 -12.49 -2.13
N SER A 10 -6.84 -13.58 -1.58
CA SER A 10 -8.28 -13.82 -1.54
C SER A 10 -9.04 -12.90 -0.57
N ASN A 11 -8.36 -12.31 0.43
CA ASN A 11 -8.91 -11.25 1.28
C ASN A 11 -8.95 -9.91 0.51
N ARG A 12 -9.87 -9.84 -0.45
CA ARG A 12 -10.04 -8.68 -1.32
C ARG A 12 -10.36 -7.40 -0.55
N ASN A 13 -11.08 -7.48 0.58
CA ASN A 13 -11.44 -6.30 1.35
C ASN A 13 -10.20 -5.61 1.95
N PHE A 14 -9.26 -6.39 2.48
CA PHE A 14 -7.98 -5.86 2.94
C PHE A 14 -7.22 -5.17 1.81
N TRP A 15 -7.03 -5.87 0.68
CA TRP A 15 -6.22 -5.33 -0.42
C TRP A 15 -6.86 -4.14 -1.15
N VAL A 16 -8.20 -4.11 -1.25
CA VAL A 16 -8.92 -2.95 -1.76
C VAL A 16 -8.67 -1.74 -0.87
N GLY A 17 -8.89 -1.87 0.44
CA GLY A 17 -8.68 -0.78 1.40
C GLY A 17 -7.23 -0.30 1.44
N PHE A 18 -6.29 -1.24 1.52
CA PHE A 18 -4.86 -0.93 1.54
C PHE A 18 -4.41 -0.18 0.28
N ILE A 19 -4.75 -0.67 -0.91
CA ILE A 19 -4.32 -0.04 -2.17
C ILE A 19 -5.00 1.32 -2.37
N ALA A 20 -6.27 1.46 -1.98
CA ALA A 20 -6.99 2.73 -2.08
C ALA A 20 -6.44 3.83 -1.15
N THR A 21 -5.66 3.48 -0.12
CA THR A 21 -5.20 4.42 0.93
C THR A 21 -3.69 4.59 1.01
N SER A 22 -2.92 3.69 0.37
CA SER A 22 -1.46 3.68 0.53
C SER A 22 -0.68 4.38 -0.59
N PHE A 23 -1.35 4.82 -1.67
CA PHE A 23 -0.70 5.46 -2.81
C PHE A 23 -1.25 6.88 -3.06
N PRO A 24 -0.96 7.85 -2.17
CA PRO A 24 -1.55 9.20 -2.23
C PRO A 24 -1.17 9.99 -3.49
N THR A 25 -0.09 9.63 -4.15
CA THR A 25 0.42 10.26 -5.38
C THR A 25 0.08 9.48 -6.66
N ALA A 26 -0.60 8.34 -6.55
CA ALA A 26 -0.93 7.52 -7.72
C ALA A 26 -2.09 8.12 -8.52
N LEU A 27 -1.79 8.45 -9.78
CA LEU A 27 -2.65 9.20 -10.67
C LEU A 27 -2.64 8.57 -12.06
N GLU A 28 -3.80 8.53 -12.70
CA GLU A 28 -3.96 8.18 -14.10
C GLU A 28 -3.72 9.42 -14.97
N GLU A 29 -2.75 9.35 -15.88
CA GLU A 29 -2.27 10.52 -16.65
C GLU A 29 -3.30 11.07 -17.64
N GLU A 30 -4.17 10.23 -18.24
CA GLU A 30 -5.11 10.66 -19.28
C GLU A 30 -6.34 11.39 -18.71
N THR A 31 -6.77 11.01 -17.52
CA THR A 31 -8.03 11.38 -16.90
C THR A 31 -7.87 12.21 -15.64
N ASP A 32 -6.65 12.32 -15.10
CA ASP A 32 -6.32 13.00 -13.84
C ASP A 32 -7.07 12.41 -12.63
N MET A 33 -7.52 11.15 -12.75
CA MET A 33 -8.16 10.42 -11.66
C MET A 33 -7.11 9.79 -10.76
N SER A 34 -7.28 9.95 -9.45
CA SER A 34 -6.52 9.20 -8.46
C SER A 34 -6.81 7.70 -8.57
N LEU A 35 -5.88 6.87 -8.08
CA LEU A 35 -6.10 5.43 -8.00
C LEU A 35 -7.39 5.08 -7.23
N THR A 36 -7.67 5.82 -6.16
CA THR A 36 -8.89 5.64 -5.33
C THR A 36 -10.16 5.94 -6.13
N GLU A 37 -10.19 7.03 -6.90
CA GLU A 37 -11.33 7.37 -7.76
C GLU A 37 -11.55 6.30 -8.83
N LEU A 38 -10.49 5.83 -9.49
CA LEU A 38 -10.58 4.73 -10.45
C LEU A 38 -11.14 3.44 -9.82
N MET A 39 -10.73 3.11 -8.61
CA MET A 39 -11.26 1.94 -7.89
C MET A 39 -12.74 2.10 -7.58
N ILE A 40 -13.17 3.30 -7.15
CA ILE A 40 -14.58 3.63 -6.89
C ILE A 40 -15.42 3.50 -8.17
N GLU A 41 -14.96 4.03 -9.31
CA GLU A 41 -15.67 3.90 -10.60
C GLU A 41 -15.86 2.44 -11.03
N ASN A 42 -14.92 1.57 -10.64
CA ASN A 42 -14.98 0.13 -10.88
C ASN A 42 -15.72 -0.65 -9.77
N GLY A 43 -16.49 0.05 -8.92
CA GLY A 43 -17.39 -0.53 -7.93
C GLY A 43 -16.73 -0.93 -6.61
N MET A 44 -15.53 -0.42 -6.31
CA MET A 44 -14.82 -0.66 -5.05
C MET A 44 -14.99 0.52 -4.08
N CYS A 45 -16.24 0.79 -3.70
CA CYS A 45 -16.62 1.94 -2.88
C CYS A 45 -17.03 1.59 -1.44
N ASP A 46 -17.12 0.30 -1.08
CA ASP A 46 -17.43 -0.11 0.28
C ASP A 46 -16.16 -0.04 1.16
N THR A 47 -16.09 0.99 2.00
CA THR A 47 -15.00 1.21 2.94
C THR A 47 -15.22 0.53 4.29
N SER A 48 -16.43 0.00 4.56
CA SER A 48 -16.83 -0.42 5.90
C SER A 48 -15.91 -1.47 6.53
N TRP A 49 -15.38 -2.39 5.72
CA TRP A 49 -14.42 -3.38 6.19
C TRP A 49 -13.10 -2.71 6.60
N TRP A 50 -12.59 -1.80 5.76
CA TRP A 50 -11.35 -1.08 6.01
C TRP A 50 -11.46 -0.15 7.21
N ASP A 51 -12.58 0.59 7.32
CA ASP A 51 -12.86 1.49 8.43
C ASP A 51 -12.90 0.73 9.77
N ASN A 52 -13.56 -0.44 9.80
CA ASN A 52 -13.57 -1.29 10.99
C ASN A 52 -12.18 -1.86 11.31
N PHE A 53 -11.43 -2.25 10.27
CA PHE A 53 -10.08 -2.79 10.41
C PHE A 53 -9.10 -1.77 10.98
N THR A 54 -9.14 -0.54 10.48
CA THR A 54 -8.29 0.56 10.97
C THR A 54 -8.83 1.18 12.24
N LYS A 55 -10.06 0.86 12.66
CA LYS A 55 -10.75 1.43 13.84
C LYS A 55 -11.14 2.89 13.65
N TYR A 56 -11.52 3.26 12.43
CA TYR A 56 -12.06 4.56 12.10
C TYR A 56 -13.39 4.82 12.84
N TYR A 57 -13.57 6.06 13.29
CA TYR A 57 -14.83 6.60 13.78
C TYR A 57 -14.90 8.09 13.48
N ASP A 58 -16.12 8.64 13.38
CA ASP A 58 -16.32 10.08 13.17
C ASP A 58 -15.70 10.89 14.32
N GLY A 59 -14.70 11.71 14.02
CA GLY A 59 -13.94 12.48 15.01
C GLY A 59 -12.50 12.02 15.23
N VAL A 60 -12.11 10.83 14.75
CA VAL A 60 -10.77 10.27 15.02
C VAL A 60 -9.64 11.13 14.43
N LEU A 61 -9.88 11.75 13.27
CA LEU A 61 -8.94 12.64 12.61
C LEU A 61 -8.78 13.95 13.41
N GLU A 62 -9.86 14.48 13.96
CA GLU A 62 -9.83 15.71 14.77
C GLU A 62 -9.25 15.48 16.17
N GLU A 63 -9.51 14.32 16.77
CA GLU A 63 -9.10 13.99 18.14
C GLU A 63 -7.65 13.54 18.22
N SER A 64 -7.17 12.82 17.21
CA SER A 64 -5.89 12.09 17.26
C SER A 64 -5.08 12.15 15.97
N ASP A 65 -5.46 12.97 15.00
CA ASP A 65 -4.88 12.97 13.65
C ASP A 65 -4.98 11.60 12.97
N GLY A 66 -5.98 10.80 13.38
CA GLY A 66 -6.18 9.45 12.88
C GLY A 66 -5.26 8.41 13.49
N TYR A 67 -4.57 8.67 14.61
CA TYR A 67 -3.69 7.70 15.29
C TYR A 67 -4.37 7.09 16.54
N VAL A 68 -4.70 5.81 16.45
CA VAL A 68 -5.22 5.02 17.59
C VAL A 68 -4.10 4.38 18.42
N ASP A 69 -4.33 4.19 19.73
CA ASP A 69 -3.36 3.62 20.69
C ASP A 69 -3.00 2.14 20.39
N GLU A 70 -3.97 1.38 19.90
CA GLU A 70 -3.82 -0.04 19.58
C GLU A 70 -4.17 -0.27 18.10
N PRO A 71 -3.32 0.11 17.13
CA PRO A 71 -3.61 -0.14 15.73
C PRO A 71 -3.62 -1.62 15.41
N GLU A 72 -4.24 -1.98 14.30
CA GLU A 72 -3.98 -3.29 13.73
C GLU A 72 -2.55 -3.36 13.19
N THR A 73 -1.88 -4.50 13.39
CA THR A 73 -0.43 -4.59 13.18
C THR A 73 -0.03 -5.92 12.55
N ILE A 74 0.84 -5.85 11.55
CA ILE A 74 1.57 -7.00 11.00
C ILE A 74 3.01 -6.94 11.48
N ILE A 75 3.53 -8.08 11.94
CA ILE A 75 4.95 -8.25 12.30
C ILE A 75 5.49 -9.46 11.56
N CYS A 76 6.56 -9.27 10.78
CA CYS A 76 7.23 -10.34 10.07
C CYS A 76 8.74 -10.10 9.94
N GLU A 77 9.49 -11.16 9.67
CA GLU A 77 10.91 -11.02 9.33
C GLU A 77 11.03 -10.51 7.89
N PHE A 78 11.72 -9.39 7.70
CA PHE A 78 11.92 -8.75 6.40
C PHE A 78 13.16 -9.31 5.69
N VAL A 79 14.27 -9.31 6.41
CA VAL A 79 15.53 -9.99 6.07
C VAL A 79 16.08 -10.59 7.36
N PRO A 80 17.03 -11.55 7.32
CA PRO A 80 17.58 -12.14 8.53
C PRO A 80 17.99 -11.06 9.53
N THR A 81 17.45 -11.12 10.76
CA THR A 81 17.69 -10.17 11.87
C THR A 81 17.02 -8.78 11.76
N GLN A 82 16.18 -8.54 10.76
CA GLN A 82 15.38 -7.32 10.65
C GLN A 82 13.89 -7.66 10.72
N ILE A 83 13.21 -7.10 11.72
CA ILE A 83 11.78 -7.27 11.94
C ILE A 83 11.07 -6.07 11.32
N LEU A 84 10.21 -6.33 10.34
CA LEU A 84 9.26 -5.37 9.81
C LEU A 84 8.01 -5.37 10.69
N LYS A 85 7.59 -4.17 11.07
CA LYS A 85 6.30 -3.91 11.70
C LYS A 85 5.53 -2.89 10.85
N ILE A 86 4.27 -3.18 10.56
CA ILE A 86 3.35 -2.28 9.84
C ILE A 86 2.14 -2.05 10.73
N GLU A 87 1.86 -0.80 11.05
CA GLU A 87 0.70 -0.37 11.82
C GLU A 87 -0.32 0.29 10.89
N PHE A 88 -1.57 -0.17 10.95
CA PHE A 88 -2.68 0.36 10.17
C PHE A 88 -3.56 1.21 11.07
N HIS A 89 -3.55 2.52 10.83
CA HIS A 89 -4.35 3.50 11.53
C HIS A 89 -5.44 4.06 10.60
N PRO A 90 -6.47 4.72 11.15
CA PRO A 90 -7.49 5.39 10.34
C PRO A 90 -6.94 6.47 9.43
N GLY A 91 -5.96 7.23 9.90
CA GLY A 91 -5.30 8.26 9.08
C GLY A 91 -4.27 7.66 8.12
N ASP A 92 -3.42 6.77 8.65
CA ASP A 92 -2.12 6.48 8.04
C ASP A 92 -1.73 5.00 8.15
N THR A 93 -0.83 4.54 7.26
CA THR A 93 -0.07 3.29 7.46
C THR A 93 1.38 3.63 7.82
N VAL A 94 1.86 3.10 8.95
CA VAL A 94 3.18 3.42 9.51
C VAL A 94 4.08 2.19 9.49
N TYR A 95 5.32 2.38 9.04
CA TYR A 95 6.27 1.29 8.82
C TYR A 95 7.49 1.43 9.70
N TYR A 96 7.92 0.31 10.28
CA TYR A 96 9.07 0.25 11.17
C TYR A 96 9.98 -0.92 10.81
N ILE A 97 11.29 -0.72 10.98
CA ILE A 97 12.28 -1.80 11.01
C ILE A 97 12.98 -1.77 12.36
N ASN A 98 12.95 -2.88 13.09
CA ASN A 98 13.55 -3.01 14.43
C ASN A 98 13.11 -1.85 15.36
N ASP A 99 11.79 -1.59 15.41
CA ASP A 99 11.13 -0.52 16.19
C ASP A 99 11.51 0.92 15.81
N LYS A 100 12.30 1.13 14.77
CA LYS A 100 12.57 2.45 14.20
C LYS A 100 11.62 2.72 13.05
N GLN A 101 10.85 3.81 13.12
CA GLN A 101 9.99 4.24 12.03
C GLN A 101 10.83 4.58 10.80
N ILE A 102 10.44 4.03 9.64
CA ILE A 102 11.12 4.25 8.36
C ILE A 102 10.25 5.00 7.36
N ALA A 103 8.92 4.85 7.43
CA ALA A 103 8.00 5.43 6.48
C ALA A 103 6.59 5.60 7.06
N CYS A 104 5.80 6.46 6.40
CA CYS A 104 4.38 6.66 6.67
C CYS A 104 3.69 7.06 5.35
N THR A 105 2.51 6.51 5.04
CA THR A 105 1.74 6.85 3.82
C THR A 105 0.76 8.02 4.01
N GLY A 106 0.79 8.66 5.19
CA GLY A 106 -0.16 9.66 5.64
C GLY A 106 -0.05 11.08 5.10
N GLY A 107 -0.74 12.01 5.76
CA GLY A 107 -0.72 13.45 5.40
C GLY A 107 0.66 14.11 5.49
N HIS A 108 1.55 13.56 6.31
CA HIS A 108 2.98 13.90 6.37
C HIS A 108 3.85 12.76 5.84
N TYR A 109 3.47 12.20 4.69
CA TYR A 109 4.08 10.99 4.16
C TYR A 109 5.61 11.11 4.08
N ASN A 110 6.25 10.01 4.47
CA ASN A 110 7.67 9.76 4.24
C ASN A 110 7.74 8.43 3.49
N ILE A 111 7.35 8.46 2.22
CA ILE A 111 7.36 7.32 1.29
C ILE A 111 8.54 7.46 0.33
N GLN A 112 8.66 6.58 -0.67
CA GLN A 112 9.73 6.67 -1.68
C GLN A 112 11.14 6.65 -1.04
N VAL A 113 11.35 5.71 -0.13
CA VAL A 113 12.62 5.56 0.64
C VAL A 113 13.43 4.33 0.24
N ILE A 114 12.87 3.43 -0.58
CA ILE A 114 13.51 2.17 -0.99
C ILE A 114 13.58 2.09 -2.52
N PRO A 115 14.76 1.93 -3.15
CA PRO A 115 14.82 1.70 -4.59
C PRO A 115 14.04 0.44 -5.01
N PHE A 116 13.25 0.52 -6.07
CA PHE A 116 12.39 -0.58 -6.53
C PHE A 116 13.14 -1.90 -6.73
N LYS A 117 14.37 -1.84 -7.26
CA LYS A 117 15.21 -3.05 -7.44
C LYS A 117 15.66 -3.68 -6.13
N GLU A 118 15.90 -2.88 -5.10
CA GLU A 118 16.24 -3.42 -3.77
C GLU A 118 15.04 -4.14 -3.18
N LEU A 119 13.85 -3.58 -3.34
CA LEU A 119 12.59 -4.20 -2.92
C LEU A 119 12.36 -5.54 -3.63
N LEU A 120 12.51 -5.56 -4.96
CA LEU A 120 12.31 -6.76 -5.79
C LEU A 120 13.32 -7.88 -5.48
N ASN A 121 14.59 -7.52 -5.24
CA ASN A 121 15.63 -8.51 -4.96
C ASN A 121 15.55 -9.09 -3.54
N SER A 122 15.04 -8.30 -2.58
CA SER A 122 15.02 -8.67 -1.17
C SER A 122 13.79 -9.47 -0.78
N ILE A 123 12.66 -9.29 -1.48
CA ILE A 123 11.38 -9.86 -1.08
C ILE A 123 10.90 -10.92 -2.06
N LYS A 124 10.77 -12.17 -1.57
CA LYS A 124 10.20 -13.28 -2.33
C LYS A 124 8.69 -13.45 -2.14
N ASP A 125 8.18 -12.98 -1.00
CA ASP A 125 6.75 -13.06 -0.69
C ASP A 125 6.00 -11.90 -1.35
N ARG A 126 5.02 -12.22 -2.20
CA ARG A 126 4.28 -11.22 -2.98
C ARG A 126 3.41 -10.32 -2.11
N GLN A 127 2.96 -10.79 -0.94
CA GLN A 127 2.16 -9.99 -0.01
C GLN A 127 3.05 -8.96 0.66
N ILE A 128 4.21 -9.37 1.17
CA ILE A 128 5.19 -8.44 1.75
C ILE A 128 5.67 -7.43 0.71
N PHE A 129 5.89 -7.87 -0.54
CA PHE A 129 6.24 -6.97 -1.64
C PHE A 129 5.16 -5.91 -1.83
N LEU A 130 3.88 -6.30 -1.89
CA LEU A 130 2.79 -5.38 -2.11
C LEU A 130 2.57 -4.44 -0.92
N LEU A 131 2.75 -4.91 0.31
CA LEU A 131 2.68 -4.10 1.53
C LEU A 131 3.76 -3.00 1.58
N LEU A 132 4.94 -3.28 1.03
CA LEU A 132 6.08 -2.35 1.02
C LEU A 132 6.17 -1.53 -0.27
N LEU A 133 5.37 -1.85 -1.30
CA LEU A 133 5.36 -1.14 -2.58
C LEU A 133 5.15 0.38 -2.44
N PRO A 134 4.30 0.90 -1.53
CA PRO A 134 4.18 2.35 -1.31
C PRO A 134 5.49 3.06 -0.98
N LEU A 135 6.48 2.34 -0.42
CA LEU A 135 7.78 2.91 -0.02
C LEU A 135 8.77 2.92 -1.18
N ALA A 136 8.43 2.35 -2.33
CA ALA A 136 9.35 2.18 -3.44
C ALA A 136 9.61 3.51 -4.18
N VAL A 137 10.82 3.65 -4.72
CA VAL A 137 11.19 4.65 -5.73
C VAL A 137 11.47 3.93 -7.03
N ILE A 138 10.82 4.35 -8.11
CA ILE A 138 10.98 3.78 -9.44
C ILE A 138 11.73 4.79 -10.31
N ASP A 139 12.90 4.40 -10.81
CA ASP A 139 13.63 5.21 -11.78
C ASP A 139 12.99 5.05 -13.18
N SER A 140 13.08 6.09 -14.01
CA SER A 140 12.53 6.07 -15.38
C SER A 140 12.92 4.87 -16.25
N PRO A 141 14.17 4.35 -16.20
CA PRO A 141 14.53 3.14 -16.94
C PRO A 141 13.77 1.88 -16.51
N ASP A 142 13.23 1.85 -15.30
CA ASP A 142 12.56 0.69 -14.70
C ASP A 142 11.03 0.76 -14.80
N LYS A 143 10.47 1.84 -15.36
CA LYS A 143 9.01 2.08 -15.47
C LYS A 143 8.27 0.87 -16.06
N ASP A 144 8.68 0.41 -17.24
CA ASP A 144 8.00 -0.68 -17.95
C ASP A 144 8.09 -2.02 -17.20
N GLU A 145 9.26 -2.30 -16.61
CA GLU A 145 9.48 -3.50 -15.80
C GLU A 145 8.61 -3.47 -14.54
N ALA A 146 8.60 -2.34 -13.82
CA ALA A 146 7.81 -2.15 -12.62
C ALA A 146 6.31 -2.29 -12.91
N THR A 147 5.80 -1.64 -13.95
CA THR A 147 4.40 -1.77 -14.39
C THR A 147 4.03 -3.22 -14.62
N GLN A 148 4.87 -3.96 -15.35
CA GLN A 148 4.60 -5.35 -15.68
C GLN A 148 4.59 -6.24 -14.44
N ILE A 149 5.54 -6.05 -13.51
CA ILE A 149 5.62 -6.81 -12.26
C ILE A 149 4.43 -6.51 -11.36
N ILE A 150 4.13 -5.23 -11.13
CA ILE A 150 3.04 -4.79 -10.26
C ILE A 150 1.72 -5.30 -10.82
N SER A 151 1.46 -5.13 -12.12
CA SER A 151 0.26 -5.67 -12.77
C SER A 151 0.10 -7.17 -12.56
N ASN A 152 1.18 -7.95 -12.64
CA ASN A 152 1.14 -9.39 -12.41
C ASN A 152 0.82 -9.76 -10.96
N VAL A 153 1.26 -8.96 -9.98
CA VAL A 153 0.90 -9.16 -8.57
C VAL A 153 -0.58 -8.81 -8.35
N LEU A 154 -1.04 -7.69 -8.89
CA LEU A 154 -2.43 -7.21 -8.76
C LEU A 154 -3.46 -8.18 -9.36
N GLN A 155 -3.10 -8.97 -10.36
CA GLN A 155 -3.96 -10.03 -10.92
C GLN A 155 -4.32 -11.13 -9.91
N GLY A 156 -3.63 -11.22 -8.77
CA GLY A 156 -4.02 -12.08 -7.66
C GLY A 156 -5.26 -11.58 -6.91
N ILE A 157 -5.61 -10.30 -7.04
CA ILE A 157 -6.61 -9.60 -6.22
C ILE A 157 -7.74 -9.03 -7.09
N PHE A 158 -7.40 -8.43 -8.24
CA PHE A 158 -8.34 -7.70 -9.09
C PHE A 158 -8.62 -8.38 -10.43
N ASP A 159 -9.65 -7.90 -11.13
CA ASP A 159 -9.90 -8.27 -12.52
C ASP A 159 -8.68 -7.91 -13.37
N LYS A 160 -8.21 -8.86 -14.18
CA LYS A 160 -7.04 -8.72 -15.05
C LYS A 160 -7.13 -7.50 -15.98
N ARG A 161 -8.35 -7.13 -16.38
CA ARG A 161 -8.59 -5.97 -17.26
C ARG A 161 -8.23 -4.63 -16.59
N LEU A 162 -8.28 -4.57 -15.27
CA LEU A 162 -8.01 -3.36 -14.49
C LEU A 162 -6.55 -3.28 -14.01
N CYS A 163 -5.89 -4.43 -13.86
CA CYS A 163 -4.56 -4.52 -13.26
C CYS A 163 -3.49 -3.69 -14.00
N GLY A 164 -3.58 -3.60 -15.34
CA GLY A 164 -2.67 -2.76 -16.13
C GLY A 164 -2.85 -1.27 -15.82
N GLN A 165 -4.09 -0.81 -15.73
CA GLN A 165 -4.41 0.59 -15.42
C GLN A 165 -3.97 0.94 -14.00
N TYR A 166 -4.29 0.10 -13.01
CA TYR A 166 -3.88 0.33 -11.63
C TYR A 166 -2.36 0.29 -11.45
N ALA A 167 -1.67 -0.64 -12.12
CA ALA A 167 -0.22 -0.68 -12.09
C ALA A 167 0.41 0.59 -12.68
N ASN A 168 -0.11 1.10 -13.80
CA ASN A 168 0.38 2.37 -14.36
C ASN A 168 0.19 3.54 -13.38
N CYS A 169 -0.97 3.65 -12.75
CA CYS A 169 -1.24 4.71 -11.76
C CYS A 169 -0.27 4.63 -10.58
N ILE A 170 -0.08 3.43 -10.03
CA ILE A 170 0.86 3.18 -8.93
C ILE A 170 2.29 3.54 -9.35
N VAL A 171 2.74 3.06 -10.51
CA VAL A 171 4.10 3.33 -10.99
C VAL A 171 4.33 4.82 -11.15
N ASN A 172 3.42 5.53 -11.80
CA ASN A 172 3.52 6.97 -11.99
C ASN A 172 3.64 7.72 -10.66
N GLY A 173 2.88 7.31 -9.63
CA GLY A 173 2.97 7.89 -8.29
C GLY A 173 4.26 7.57 -7.51
N LEU A 174 5.01 6.56 -7.94
CA LEU A 174 6.26 6.12 -7.29
C LEU A 174 7.52 6.49 -8.09
N MET A 175 7.37 7.17 -9.22
CA MET A 175 8.51 7.64 -10.02
C MET A 175 9.36 8.64 -9.23
N SER A 176 10.69 8.54 -9.35
CA SER A 176 11.62 9.57 -8.87
C SER A 176 11.41 10.87 -9.65
N GLU A 177 11.38 12.03 -8.97
CA GLU A 177 11.43 13.36 -9.60
C GLU A 177 12.75 13.65 -10.33
#